data_AF-A0A8J2PME6-F1
#
_entry.id   AF-A0A8J2PME6-F1
#
_cell.length_a   1.000
_cell.length_b   1.000
_cell.length_c   1.000
_cell.angle_alpha   90.00
_cell.angle_beta   90.00
_cell.angle_gamma   90.00
#
_symmetry.space_group_name_H-M   'P 1'
#
loop_
_entity.id
_entity.type
_entity.pdbx_description
1 polymer ?
#
loop_
_entity_poly.entity_id
_entity_poly.type
_entity_poly.pdbx_seq_one_letter_code
_entity_poly.pdbx_strand_id
1 'polypeptide(L)'
;RAEFTKEIQDNPRDFIDAYLGEIKKTTDPNSSFYGTKGDTFLSAVALDLFQAGSLTTSTSLAWAVLFSILHLDVQEKFQKEIDEVVGSSRRPSLADRPKMIYTEAFICEIRAHPSKPKPTMEAVPVFDVLEAKEFFIILKDRRE
;
A
#
# COMPACT_ATOMS: atom_id res chain seq x y z
N ARG A 1 -20.25 -26.39 9.56
CA ARG A 1 -19.52 -25.27 10.23
C ARG A 1 -18.13 -25.69 10.70
N ALA A 2 -18.00 -26.84 11.40
CA ALA A 2 -16.72 -27.36 11.90
C ALA A 2 -15.72 -27.79 10.79
N GLU A 3 -16.20 -28.36 9.69
CA GLU A 3 -15.34 -28.77 8.55
C GLU A 3 -14.74 -27.56 7.82
N PHE A 4 -15.56 -26.55 7.50
CA PHE A 4 -15.11 -25.28 6.91
C PHE A 4 -14.05 -24.57 7.77
N THR A 5 -14.18 -24.65 9.10
CA THR A 5 -13.20 -24.03 10.00
C THR A 5 -11.93 -24.85 10.19
N LYS A 6 -11.92 -26.13 9.77
CA LYS A 6 -10.75 -27.01 9.79
C LYS A 6 -9.91 -26.85 8.52
N GLU A 7 -10.54 -26.74 7.35
CA GLU A 7 -9.84 -26.43 6.09
C GLU A 7 -9.07 -25.09 6.15
N ILE A 8 -9.69 -24.06 6.73
CA ILE A 8 -9.05 -22.75 6.93
C ILE A 8 -7.81 -22.84 7.83
N GLN A 9 -7.81 -23.76 8.80
CA GLN A 9 -6.72 -23.90 9.77
C GLN A 9 -5.51 -24.65 9.19
N ASP A 10 -5.74 -25.60 8.28
CA ASP A 10 -4.69 -26.38 7.62
C ASP A 10 -4.08 -25.63 6.42
N ASN A 11 -4.79 -24.66 5.85
CA ASN A 11 -4.30 -23.83 4.74
C ASN A 11 -4.80 -22.37 4.85
N PRO A 12 -4.18 -21.53 5.69
CA PRO A 12 -4.58 -20.13 5.84
C PRO A 12 -4.30 -19.36 4.54
N ARG A 13 -5.33 -18.72 3.98
CA ARG A 13 -5.24 -18.01 2.68
C ARG A 13 -4.79 -16.56 2.83
N ASP A 14 -5.06 -15.96 3.98
CA ASP A 14 -4.79 -14.57 4.27
C ASP A 14 -4.45 -14.36 5.76
N PHE A 15 -4.15 -13.11 6.10
CA PHE A 15 -3.82 -12.68 7.46
C PHE A 15 -4.94 -12.99 8.47
N ILE A 16 -6.21 -12.86 8.07
CA ILE A 16 -7.35 -13.08 8.96
C ILE A 16 -7.48 -14.56 9.27
N ASP A 17 -7.41 -15.43 8.26
CA ASP A 17 -7.45 -16.88 8.41
C ASP A 17 -6.31 -17.37 9.33
N ALA A 18 -5.09 -16.83 9.15
CA ALA A 18 -3.95 -17.13 10.02
C ALA A 18 -4.16 -16.68 11.47
N TYR A 19 -4.66 -15.46 11.69
CA TYR A 19 -4.91 -14.91 13.01
C TYR A 19 -6.01 -15.69 13.75
N LEU A 20 -7.10 -16.04 13.06
CA LEU A 20 -8.17 -16.88 13.61
C LEU A 20 -7.66 -18.28 13.97
N GLY A 21 -6.72 -18.82 13.20
CA GLY A 21 -6.02 -20.05 13.54
C GLY A 21 -5.24 -19.92 14.85
N GLU A 22 -4.56 -18.80 15.07
CA GLU A 22 -3.79 -18.54 16.30
C GLU A 22 -4.69 -18.39 17.52
N ILE A 23 -5.83 -17.69 17.39
CA ILE A 23 -6.84 -17.59 18.46
C ILE A 23 -7.30 -18.97 18.92
N LYS A 24 -7.57 -19.89 17.99
CA LYS A 24 -8.01 -21.26 18.30
C LYS A 24 -6.93 -22.11 18.97
N LYS A 25 -5.66 -21.91 18.62
CA LYS A 25 -4.52 -22.63 19.21
C LYS A 25 -4.19 -22.12 20.61
N THR A 26 -4.49 -20.85 20.89
CA THR A 26 -4.13 -20.20 22.14
C THR A 26 -4.98 -20.72 23.30
N THR A 27 -4.31 -21.32 24.28
CA THR A 27 -4.93 -21.82 25.52
C THR A 27 -4.61 -20.96 26.74
N ASP A 28 -3.58 -20.11 26.67
CA ASP A 28 -3.17 -19.22 27.76
C ASP A 28 -4.13 -18.02 27.90
N PRO A 29 -4.85 -17.87 29.04
CA PRO A 29 -5.76 -16.75 29.28
C PRO A 29 -5.11 -15.35 29.29
N ASN A 30 -3.79 -15.28 29.45
CA ASN A 30 -3.04 -14.02 29.46
C ASN A 30 -2.61 -13.54 28.07
N SER A 31 -2.71 -14.41 27.06
CA SER A 31 -2.34 -14.06 25.68
C SER A 31 -3.31 -13.04 25.07
N SER A 32 -2.78 -12.16 24.20
CA SER A 32 -3.59 -11.25 23.38
C SER A 32 -4.50 -11.99 22.39
N PHE A 33 -4.19 -13.24 22.08
CA PHE A 33 -4.94 -14.07 21.14
C PHE A 33 -6.05 -14.90 21.82
N TYR A 34 -6.21 -14.80 23.15
CA TYR A 34 -7.14 -15.67 23.87
C TYR A 34 -8.60 -15.23 23.80
N GLY A 35 -9.47 -16.11 23.27
CA GLY A 35 -10.92 -15.93 23.26
C GLY A 35 -11.37 -14.60 22.65
N THR A 36 -12.32 -13.93 23.30
CA THR A 36 -12.91 -12.66 22.81
C THR A 36 -11.91 -11.50 22.72
N LYS A 37 -10.80 -11.55 23.47
CA LYS A 37 -9.72 -10.56 23.33
C LYS A 37 -9.05 -10.68 21.96
N GLY A 38 -8.79 -11.92 21.52
CA GLY A 38 -8.23 -12.20 20.20
C GLY A 38 -9.10 -11.65 19.08
N ASP A 39 -10.42 -11.86 19.14
CA ASP A 39 -11.35 -11.35 18.12
C ASP A 39 -11.37 -9.81 18.06
N THR A 40 -11.27 -9.16 19.23
CA THR A 40 -11.22 -7.69 19.32
C THR A 40 -9.92 -7.14 18.75
N PHE A 41 -8.78 -7.77 19.11
CA PHE A 41 -7.47 -7.36 18.60
C PHE A 41 -7.30 -7.66 17.11
N LEU A 42 -7.86 -8.76 16.60
CA LEU A 42 -7.92 -9.03 15.17
C LEU A 42 -8.54 -7.86 14.41
N SER A 43 -9.70 -7.39 14.86
CA SER A 43 -10.40 -6.26 14.23
C SER A 43 -9.57 -4.98 14.27
N ALA A 44 -8.95 -4.69 15.42
CA ALA A 44 -8.12 -3.50 15.59
C ALA A 44 -6.86 -3.54 14.70
N VAL A 45 -6.15 -4.67 14.68
CA VAL A 45 -4.92 -4.84 13.89
C VAL A 45 -5.23 -4.85 12.39
N ALA A 46 -6.32 -5.47 11.97
CA ALA A 46 -6.74 -5.45 10.56
C ALA A 46 -7.05 -4.02 10.09
N LEU A 47 -7.73 -3.22 10.92
CA LEU A 47 -8.00 -1.82 10.61
C LEU A 47 -6.72 -0.99 10.56
N ASP A 48 -5.84 -1.15 11.53
CA ASP A 48 -4.55 -0.44 11.59
C ASP A 48 -3.68 -0.77 10.38
N LEU A 49 -3.52 -2.05 10.04
CA LEU A 49 -2.76 -2.50 8.86
C LEU A 49 -3.32 -1.91 7.56
N PHE A 50 -4.65 -1.88 7.42
CA PHE A 50 -5.29 -1.31 6.24
C PHE A 50 -5.07 0.21 6.15
N GLN A 51 -5.26 0.94 7.24
CA GLN A 51 -5.07 2.39 7.27
C GLN A 51 -3.61 2.78 7.04
N ALA A 52 -2.68 2.12 7.73
CA ALA A 52 -1.25 2.35 7.59
C ALA A 52 -0.78 2.09 6.15
N GLY A 53 -1.25 0.99 5.53
CA GLY A 53 -0.90 0.66 4.15
C GLY A 53 -1.54 1.58 3.11
N SER A 54 -2.82 1.95 3.30
CA SER A 54 -3.59 2.73 2.33
C SER A 54 -3.10 4.18 2.23
N LEU A 55 -2.96 4.86 3.37
CA LEU A 55 -2.55 6.27 3.41
C LEU A 55 -1.12 6.44 2.86
N THR A 56 -0.18 5.64 3.34
CA THR A 56 1.24 5.79 2.95
C THR A 56 1.46 5.43 1.48
N THR A 57 0.84 4.35 0.98
CA THR A 57 1.00 3.91 -0.41
C THR A 57 0.34 4.86 -1.38
N SER A 58 -0.87 5.35 -1.08
CA SER A 58 -1.57 6.32 -1.95
C SER A 58 -0.82 7.64 -2.06
N THR A 59 -0.32 8.18 -0.94
CA THR A 59 0.53 9.37 -0.95
C THR A 59 1.83 9.14 -1.72
N SER A 60 2.49 7.99 -1.55
CA SER A 60 3.72 7.66 -2.29
C SER A 60 3.48 7.60 -3.80
N LEU A 61 2.36 7.00 -4.24
CA LEU A 61 1.98 6.94 -5.65
C LEU A 61 1.67 8.34 -6.21
N ALA A 62 0.99 9.19 -5.44
CA ALA A 62 0.71 10.57 -5.86
C ALA A 62 2.00 11.36 -6.10
N TRP A 63 2.98 11.25 -5.20
CA TRP A 63 4.30 11.84 -5.39
C TRP A 63 5.03 11.27 -6.60
N ALA A 64 4.97 9.95 -6.80
CA ALA A 64 5.60 9.30 -7.95
C ALA A 64 5.07 9.85 -9.29
N VAL A 65 3.75 10.00 -9.40
CA VAL A 65 3.12 10.59 -10.60
C VAL A 65 3.50 12.06 -10.74
N LEU A 66 3.44 12.84 -9.66
CA LEU A 66 3.78 14.26 -9.68
C LEU A 66 5.23 14.50 -10.14
N PHE A 67 6.21 13.79 -9.56
CA PHE A 67 7.61 13.91 -9.96
C PHE A 67 7.85 13.45 -11.39
N SER A 68 7.12 12.44 -11.87
CA SER A 68 7.21 12.00 -13.27
C SER A 68 6.73 13.10 -14.24
N ILE A 69 5.66 13.83 -13.89
CA ILE A 69 5.14 14.93 -14.72
C ILE A 69 6.06 16.15 -14.67
N LEU A 70 6.64 16.46 -13.51
CA LEU A 70 7.54 17.62 -13.33
C LEU A 70 8.93 17.39 -13.94
N HIS A 71 9.37 16.14 -14.05
CA HIS A 71 10.70 15.76 -14.56
C HIS A 71 10.57 14.72 -15.67
N LEU A 72 10.18 15.18 -16.86
CA LEU A 72 9.99 14.32 -18.04
C LEU A 72 11.28 13.57 -18.43
N ASP A 73 12.46 14.13 -18.16
CA ASP A 73 13.74 13.46 -18.41
C ASP A 73 13.96 12.26 -17.47
N VAL A 74 13.48 12.36 -16.23
CA VAL A 74 13.50 11.26 -15.27
C VAL A 74 12.49 10.19 -15.69
N GLN A 75 11.31 10.62 -16.15
CA GLN A 75 10.28 9.73 -16.69
C GLN A 75 10.80 8.90 -17.87
N GLU A 76 11.43 9.55 -18.84
CA GLU A 76 11.99 8.87 -20.02
C GLU A 76 13.05 7.84 -19.64
N LYS A 77 13.91 8.15 -18.65
CA LYS A 77 14.98 7.24 -18.20
C LYS A 77 14.44 5.94 -17.59
N PHE A 78 13.47 6.01 -16.67
CA PHE A 78 12.93 4.78 -16.08
C PHE A 78 12.02 4.03 -17.07
N GLN A 79 11.34 4.72 -17.98
CA GLN A 79 10.57 4.05 -19.04
C GLN A 79 11.49 3.28 -19.99
N LYS A 80 12.60 3.89 -20.40
CA LYS A 80 13.62 3.22 -21.20
C LYS A 80 14.21 2.00 -20.48
N GLU A 81 14.50 2.12 -19.19
CA GLU A 81 14.97 0.97 -18.40
C GLU A 81 13.91 -0.16 -18.36
N ILE A 82 12.62 0.18 -18.18
CA ILE A 82 11.53 -0.80 -18.23
C ILE A 82 11.48 -1.50 -19.60
N ASP A 83 11.56 -0.74 -20.68
CA ASP A 83 11.53 -1.29 -22.05
C ASP A 83 12.73 -2.18 -22.34
N GLU A 84 13.92 -1.85 -21.80
CA GLU A 84 15.13 -2.66 -21.95
C GLU A 84 15.09 -3.96 -21.12
N VAL A 85 14.60 -3.91 -19.88
CA VAL A 85 14.61 -5.05 -18.95
C VAL A 85 13.42 -5.98 -19.14
N VAL A 86 12.23 -5.40 -19.33
CA VAL A 86 10.95 -6.13 -19.40
C VAL A 86 10.54 -6.37 -20.86
N GLY A 87 10.76 -5.37 -21.72
CA GLY A 87 10.26 -5.36 -23.10
C GLY A 87 8.75 -5.19 -23.19
N SER A 88 8.23 -5.21 -24.42
CA SER A 88 6.81 -5.01 -24.72
C SER A 88 5.94 -6.27 -24.66
N SER A 89 6.56 -7.45 -24.48
CA SER A 89 5.89 -8.75 -24.59
C SER A 89 5.18 -9.21 -23.32
N ARG A 90 5.52 -8.62 -22.16
CA ARG A 90 4.99 -9.02 -20.85
C ARG A 90 4.90 -7.84 -19.90
N ARG A 91 4.16 -8.03 -18.80
CA ARG A 91 4.11 -7.06 -17.70
C ARG A 91 5.35 -7.19 -16.78
N PRO A 92 5.76 -6.11 -16.09
CA PRO A 92 6.78 -6.17 -15.06
C PRO A 92 6.41 -7.12 -13.92
N SER A 93 7.41 -7.74 -13.32
CA SER A 93 7.26 -8.66 -12.18
C SER A 93 8.30 -8.35 -11.09
N LEU A 94 8.09 -8.86 -9.87
CA LEU A 94 9.08 -8.68 -8.79
C LEU A 94 10.45 -9.30 -9.09
N ALA A 95 10.52 -10.26 -10.02
CA ALA A 95 11.77 -10.87 -10.45
C ALA A 95 12.66 -9.90 -11.27
N ASP A 96 12.08 -8.85 -11.84
CA ASP A 96 12.80 -7.84 -12.62
C ASP A 96 13.49 -6.80 -11.74
N ARG A 97 13.04 -6.67 -10.49
CA ARG A 97 13.48 -5.67 -9.52
C ARG A 97 15.01 -5.52 -9.42
N PRO A 98 15.82 -6.59 -9.34
CA PRO A 98 17.28 -6.46 -9.24
C PRO A 98 17.95 -5.85 -10.49
N LYS A 99 17.26 -5.87 -11.64
CA LYS A 99 17.75 -5.33 -12.92
C LYS A 99 17.25 -3.91 -13.20
N MET A 100 16.27 -3.42 -12.42
CA MET A 100 15.66 -2.10 -12.59
C MET A 100 16.27 -1.10 -11.60
N ILE A 101 17.58 -0.85 -11.74
CA ILE A 101 18.38 -0.09 -10.78
C ILE A 101 17.91 1.39 -10.73
N TYR A 102 17.66 2.00 -11.88
CA TYR A 102 17.23 3.38 -11.97
C TYR A 102 15.80 3.56 -11.42
N THR A 103 14.90 2.63 -11.73
CA THR A 103 13.54 2.63 -11.19
C THR A 103 13.54 2.45 -9.67
N GLU A 104 14.38 1.56 -9.13
CA GLU A 104 14.54 1.41 -7.67
C GLU A 104 15.11 2.67 -7.02
N ALA A 105 16.06 3.34 -7.66
CA ALA A 105 16.59 4.62 -7.19
C ALA A 105 15.48 5.68 -7.15
N PHE A 106 14.68 5.81 -8.21
CA PHE A 106 13.54 6.72 -8.26
C PHE A 106 12.52 6.46 -7.13
N ILE A 107 12.15 5.19 -6.92
CA ILE A 107 11.24 4.79 -5.83
C ILE A 107 11.85 5.10 -4.46
N CYS A 108 13.16 4.90 -4.29
CA CYS A 108 13.87 5.27 -3.07
C CYS A 108 13.81 6.78 -2.83
N GLU A 109 13.98 7.61 -3.85
CA GLU A 109 13.87 9.07 -3.71
C GLU A 109 12.45 9.53 -3.38
N ILE A 110 11.42 8.89 -3.93
CA ILE A 110 10.03 9.17 -3.55
C ILE A 110 9.79 8.82 -2.08
N ARG A 111 10.30 7.67 -1.61
CA ARG A 111 10.16 7.25 -0.21
C ARG A 111 10.98 8.13 0.74
N ALA A 112 12.14 8.58 0.29
CA ALA A 112 12.99 9.51 1.02
C ALA A 112 12.45 10.94 0.96
N HIS A 113 11.55 11.26 0.01
CA HIS A 113 10.89 12.55 -0.10
C HIS A 113 10.17 12.82 1.22
N PRO A 114 10.66 13.78 2.00
CA PRO A 114 10.30 13.81 3.37
C PRO A 114 8.94 14.46 3.54
N SER A 115 8.20 13.96 4.51
CA SER A 115 7.33 14.74 5.42
C SER A 115 8.04 15.93 6.10
N LYS A 116 9.18 16.43 5.56
CA LYS A 116 9.90 17.58 6.06
C LYS A 116 9.43 18.79 5.27
N PRO A 117 8.74 19.74 5.92
CA PRO A 117 8.35 20.96 5.25
C PRO A 117 9.61 21.71 4.81
N LYS A 118 9.70 22.04 3.52
CA LYS A 118 10.51 23.18 3.09
C LYS A 118 9.73 24.44 3.50
N PRO A 119 10.26 25.29 4.39
CA PRO A 119 9.61 26.53 4.72
C PRO A 119 9.87 27.50 3.56
N THR A 120 9.00 27.50 2.56
CA THR A 120 8.61 28.63 1.68
C THR A 120 8.09 28.10 0.35
N MET A 121 6.78 27.98 0.26
CA MET A 121 5.87 28.45 -0.80
C MET A 121 4.58 27.67 -0.52
N GLU A 122 3.62 28.39 0.09
CA GLU A 122 2.24 28.03 0.36
C GLU A 122 1.97 26.56 0.72
N ALA A 123 1.74 26.35 2.01
CA ALA A 123 1.29 25.09 2.57
C ALA A 123 0.07 24.57 1.80
N VAL A 124 0.27 23.55 0.97
CA VAL A 124 -0.80 22.61 0.66
C VAL A 124 -0.92 21.76 1.92
N PRO A 125 -1.99 21.91 2.72
CA PRO A 125 -2.11 21.17 3.96
C PRO A 125 -2.09 19.68 3.63
N VAL A 126 -1.08 18.99 4.16
CA VAL A 126 -1.03 17.52 4.18
C VAL A 126 -2.04 17.06 5.23
N PHE A 127 -3.32 17.35 5.00
CA PHE A 127 -4.46 16.91 5.81
C PHE A 127 -5.74 17.25 5.05
N ASP A 128 -6.08 16.46 4.03
CA ASP A 128 -7.46 16.31 3.55
C ASP A 128 -7.63 14.97 2.82
N VAL A 129 -7.58 13.88 3.58
CA VAL A 129 -8.09 12.57 3.12
C VAL A 129 -9.63 12.52 3.24
N LEU A 130 -10.25 13.57 3.81
CA LEU A 130 -11.70 13.72 3.89
C LEU A 130 -12.34 14.30 2.61
N GLU A 131 -11.56 14.86 1.67
CA GLU A 131 -12.06 15.40 0.39
C GLU A 131 -11.90 14.46 -0.82
N ALA A 132 -11.68 13.16 -0.61
CA ALA A 132 -11.79 12.18 -1.71
C ALA A 132 -13.22 12.12 -2.31
N LYS A 133 -14.22 12.72 -1.65
CA LYS A 133 -15.57 12.88 -2.19
C LYS A 133 -15.70 14.07 -3.16
N GLU A 134 -14.98 15.16 -2.94
CA GLU A 134 -15.01 16.35 -3.82
C GLU A 134 -14.29 16.09 -5.15
N PHE A 135 -13.21 15.31 -5.14
CA PHE A 135 -12.56 14.86 -6.39
C PHE A 135 -13.48 14.01 -7.27
N PHE A 136 -14.41 13.25 -6.68
CA PHE A 136 -15.41 12.49 -7.45
C PHE A 136 -16.53 13.38 -7.99
N ILE A 137 -16.79 14.54 -7.38
CA ILE A 137 -17.75 15.54 -7.88
C ILE A 137 -17.13 16.31 -9.05
N ILE A 138 -15.87 16.75 -8.95
CA ILE A 138 -15.15 17.45 -10.04
C ILE A 138 -14.96 16.54 -11.27
N LEU A 139 -14.75 15.23 -11.09
CA LEU A 139 -14.64 14.29 -12.21
C LEU A 139 -16.00 13.87 -12.80
N LYS A 140 -17.11 14.08 -12.10
CA LYS A 140 -18.46 13.84 -12.63
C LYS A 140 -19.00 15.02 -13.45
N ASP A 141 -18.59 16.24 -13.12
CA ASP A 141 -19.05 17.47 -13.77
C ASP A 141 -18.36 17.75 -15.12
N ARG A 142 -17.22 17.13 -15.42
CA ARG A 142 -16.54 17.20 -16.73
C ARG A 142 -17.04 16.19 -17.78
N ARG A 143 -18.17 15.53 -17.53
CA ARG A 143 -18.74 14.53 -18.45
C ARG A 143 -20.20 14.80 -18.83
N GLU A 144 -20.59 16.07 -18.87
CA GLU A 144 -21.72 16.59 -19.66
C GLU A 144 -21.26 17.73 -20.56
#